data_AF-A0A852UXE9-F1
#
_entry.id   AF-A0A852UXE9-F1
#
_cell.length_a   1.000
_cell.length_b   1.000
_cell.length_c   1.000
_cell.angle_alpha   90.00
_cell.angle_beta   90.00
_cell.angle_gamma   90.00
#
_symmetry.space_group_name_H-M   'P 1'
#
loop_
_entity.id
_entity.type
_entity.pdbx_description
1 polymer ?
#
loop_
_entity_poly.entity_id
_entity_poly.type
_entity_poly.pdbx_seq_one_letter_code
_entity_poly.pdbx_strand_id
1 'polypeptide(L)' 'MTVYRLVHSGELPAIRVGRSFRVPEQAVHDYLRDAYIEAG' A
#
# COMPACT_ATOMS: atom_id res chain seq x y z
N MET A 1 10.64 3.07 0.57
CA MET A 1 9.78 2.03 -0.03
C MET A 1 8.85 2.70 -1.06
N THR A 2 8.51 2.08 -2.20
CA THR A 2 7.59 2.67 -3.20
C THR A 2 6.30 1.86 -3.29
N VAL A 3 5.18 2.52 -3.63
CA VAL A 3 3.88 1.84 -3.79
C VAL A 3 3.96 0.65 -4.75
N TYR A 4 4.69 0.82 -5.87
CA TYR A 4 4.93 -0.27 -6.81
C TYR A 4 5.59 -1.48 -6.13
N ARG A 5 6.67 -1.25 -5.37
CA ARG A 5 7.39 -2.35 -4.70
C ARG A 5 6.52 -3.04 -3.65
N LEU A 6 5.72 -2.30 -2.88
CA LEU A 6 4.80 -2.86 -1.88
C LEU A 6 3.74 -3.77 -2.48
N VAL A 7 3.16 -3.36 -3.61
CA VAL A 7 2.17 -4.18 -4.32
C VAL A 7 2.80 -5.45 -4.88
N HIS A 8 4.02 -5.38 -5.42
CA HIS A 8 4.68 -6.54 -6.01
C HIS A 8 5.31 -7.47 -4.96
N SER A 9 5.63 -6.98 -3.76
CA SER A 9 6.09 -7.82 -2.64
C SER A 9 4.93 -8.46 -1.85
N GLY A 10 3.68 -8.04 -2.09
CA GLY A 10 2.50 -8.52 -1.36
C GLY A 10 2.28 -7.85 0.00
N GLU A 11 3.11 -6.86 0.36
CA GLU A 11 2.97 -6.09 1.59
C GLU A 11 1.77 -5.14 1.57
N LEU A 12 1.33 -4.70 0.39
CA LEU A 12 0.14 -3.87 0.23
C LEU A 12 -0.87 -4.57 -0.69
N PRO A 13 -2.08 -4.92 -0.19
CA PRO A 13 -3.06 -5.64 -0.99
C PRO A 13 -3.53 -4.78 -2.16
N ALA A 14 -3.59 -5.38 -3.34
CA ALA A 14 -3.99 -4.70 -4.55
C ALA A 14 -4.72 -5.62 -5.52
N ILE A 15 -5.60 -5.02 -6.33
CA ILE A 15 -6.36 -5.69 -7.38
C ILE A 15 -5.85 -5.19 -8.74
N ARG A 16 -5.57 -6.11 -9.66
CA ARG A 16 -5.15 -5.75 -11.02
C ARG A 16 -6.37 -5.39 -11.86
N VAL A 17 -6.39 -4.16 -12.39
CA VAL A 17 -7.42 -3.66 -13.31
C VAL A 17 -6.74 -3.22 -14.60
N GLY A 18 -6.83 -4.07 -15.62
CA GLY A 18 -6.11 -3.90 -16.87
C GLY A 18 -4.60 -3.90 -16.65
N ARG A 19 -3.95 -2.78 -16.98
CA ARG A 19 -2.49 -2.58 -16.83
C ARG A 19 -2.10 -1.95 -15.48
N SER A 20 -3.07 -1.56 -14.66
CA SER A 20 -2.83 -0.83 -13.41
C SER A 20 -3.25 -1.67 -12.19
N PHE A 21 -2.76 -1.27 -11.03
CA PHE A 21 -3.18 -1.81 -9.74
C PHE A 21 -4.09 -0.82 -9.02
N ARG A 22 -5.10 -1.33 -8.33
CA ARG A 22 -5.98 -0.58 -7.45
C ARG A 22 -5.74 -1.06 -6.03
N VAL A 23 -5.40 -0.13 -5.15
CA VAL A 23 -5.23 -0.39 -3.72
C VAL A 23 -6.51 0.07 -3.03
N PRO A 24 -7.16 -0.77 -2.20
CA PRO A 24 -8.28 -0.34 -1.39
C PRO A 24 -7.86 0.78 -0.45
N GLU A 25 -8.71 1.80 -0.30
CA GLU A 25 -8.41 2.96 0.56
C GLU A 25 -8.07 2.53 1.99
N GLN A 26 -8.85 1.61 2.56
CA GLN A 26 -8.61 1.10 3.92
C GLN A 26 -7.20 0.50 4.09
N ALA A 27 -6.70 -0.22 3.08
CA ALA A 27 -5.37 -0.82 3.15
C ALA A 27 -4.26 0.25 3.14
N VAL A 28 -4.49 1.38 2.46
CA VAL A 28 -3.58 2.54 2.53
C VAL A 28 -3.59 3.13 3.94
N HIS A 29 -4.78 3.33 4.53
CA HIS A 29 -4.90 3.85 5.89
C HIS A 29 -4.27 2.91 6.92
N ASP A 30 -4.47 1.60 6.79
CA ASP A 30 -3.86 0.59 7.67
C ASP A 30 -2.33 0.64 7.57
N TYR A 31 -1.80 0.63 6.35
CA TYR A 31 -0.36 0.76 6.13
C TYR A 31 0.20 2.07 6.71
N LEU A 32 -0.50 3.20 6.54
CA LEU A 32 -0.06 4.48 7.10
C LEU A 32 -0.11 4.50 8.62
N ARG A 33 -1.12 3.88 9.26
CA ARG A 33 -1.20 3.77 10.72
C ARG A 33 -0.01 2.99 11.30
N ASP A 34 0.36 1.90 10.65
CA ASP A 34 1.47 1.04 11.11
C ASP A 34 2.85 1.64 10.76
N ALA A 35 2.95 2.31 9.61
CA ALA A 35 4.21 2.90 9.14
C ALA A 35 4.50 4.29 9.74
N TYR A 36 3.49 4.95 10.32
CA TYR A 36 3.68 6.25 10.96
C TYR A 36 4.28 6.05 12.35
N ILE A 37 5.58 6.32 12.44
CA ILE A 37 6.25 6.59 13.71
C ILE A 37 6.23 8.11 13.87
N GLU A 38 5.73 8.59 15.01
CA GLU A 38 5.77 10.00 15.37
C GLU A 38 7.23 10.47 15.33
N ALA A 39 7.59 11.22 14.29
CA ALA A 39 8.88 11.88 14.19
C ALA A 39 8.81 13.10 15.11
N GLY A 40 9.06 12.87 16.41
CA GLY A 40 9.26 13.93 17.40
C GLY A 40 10.48 14.78 17.13
#